data_AF-A0A8X7QBD1-F1
#
_entry.id   AF-A0A8X7QBD1-F1
#
_cell.length_a   1.000
_cell.length_b   1.000
_cell.length_c   1.000
_cell.angle_alpha   90.00
_cell.angle_beta   90.00
_cell.angle_gamma   90.00
#
_symmetry.space_group_name_H-M   'P 1'
#
loop_
_entity.id
_entity.type
_entity.pdbx_description
1 polymer ?
#
loop_
_entity_poly.entity_id
_entity_poly.type
_entity_poly.pdbx_seq_one_letter_code
_entity_poly.pdbx_strand_id
1 'polypeptide(L)' 'MEVAEDLNVPEKRPQVSVAPKDWVRYEVGMECSREISITRAAWIVLDDKDGVLQHSRRAFSKFGSRLKAKL' A
#
# COMPACT_ATOMS: atom_id res chain seq x y z
N MET A 1 18.90 -15.86 -20.54
CA MET A 1 18.17 -15.66 -19.28
C MET A 1 17.20 -14.53 -19.57
N GLU A 2 16.01 -14.89 -20.01
CA GLU A 2 14.99 -13.93 -20.43
C GLU A 2 14.43 -13.26 -19.19
N VAL A 3 14.62 -11.95 -19.07
CA VAL A 3 14.05 -11.14 -18.01
C VAL A 3 12.56 -11.10 -18.31
N ALA A 4 11.76 -11.85 -17.55
CA ALA A 4 10.33 -11.68 -17.54
C ALA A 4 10.08 -10.25 -17.03
N GLU A 5 9.74 -9.35 -17.94
CA GLU A 5 9.15 -8.07 -17.60
C GLU A 5 7.86 -8.39 -16.86
N ASP A 6 7.91 -8.28 -15.53
CA ASP A 6 6.74 -8.35 -14.66
C ASP A 6 5.67 -7.47 -15.29
N LEU A 7 4.60 -8.12 -15.74
CA LEU A 7 3.41 -7.48 -16.26
C LEU A 7 2.95 -6.46 -15.23
N ASN A 8 3.36 -5.22 -15.42
CA ASN A 8 2.86 -4.04 -14.73
C ASN A 8 1.44 -3.80 -15.27
N VAL A 9 0.53 -4.74 -14.99
CA VAL A 9 -0.89 -4.53 -15.15
C VAL A 9 -1.21 -3.50 -14.09
N PRO A 10 -1.58 -2.25 -14.44
CA PRO A 10 -2.15 -1.38 -13.45
C PRO A 10 -3.45 -2.07 -13.03
N GLU A 11 -3.43 -2.75 -11.88
CA GLU A 11 -4.68 -3.13 -11.22
C GLU A 11 -5.50 -1.85 -11.18
N LYS A 12 -6.62 -1.86 -11.90
CA LYS A 12 -7.54 -0.75 -11.97
C LYS A 12 -8.07 -0.58 -10.55
N ARG A 13 -7.38 0.24 -9.76
CA ARG A 13 -7.75 0.48 -8.35
C ARG A 13 -9.22 0.87 -8.37
N PRO A 14 -10.07 0.23 -7.56
CA PRO A 14 -11.47 0.62 -7.49
C PRO A 14 -11.50 2.14 -7.28
N GLN A 15 -12.28 2.85 -8.10
CA GLN A 15 -12.45 4.29 -7.93
C GLN A 15 -13.05 4.49 -6.55
N VAL A 16 -12.21 4.92 -5.61
CA VAL A 16 -12.63 5.14 -4.23
C VAL A 16 -13.54 6.35 -4.25
N SER A 17 -14.79 6.16 -3.83
CA SER A 17 -15.74 7.25 -3.66
C SER A 17 -15.11 8.37 -2.82
N VAL A 18 -15.29 9.61 -3.27
CA VAL A 18 -14.87 10.80 -2.52
C VAL A 18 -15.53 10.76 -1.14
N ALA A 19 -14.80 11.17 -0.10
CA ALA A 19 -15.37 11.21 1.25
C ALA A 19 -16.59 12.14 1.28
N PRO A 20 -17.58 11.91 2.16
CA PRO A 20 -18.62 12.89 2.42
C PRO A 20 -18.01 14.25 2.81
N LYS A 21 -18.75 15.33 2.53
CA LYS A 21 -18.29 16.69 2.84
C LYS A 21 -17.90 16.81 4.33
N ASP A 22 -16.78 17.46 4.61
CA ASP A 22 -16.19 17.65 5.94
C ASP A 22 -15.74 16.36 6.66
N TRP A 23 -15.61 15.23 5.95
CA TRP A 23 -15.03 13.99 6.47
C TRP A 23 -13.59 13.80 6.00
N VAL A 24 -12.87 12.96 6.73
CA VAL A 24 -11.54 12.46 6.35
C VAL A 24 -11.65 11.03 5.86
N ARG A 25 -10.93 10.72 4.78
CA ARG A 25 -10.76 9.37 4.24
C ARG A 25 -9.39 8.84 4.62
N TYR A 26 -9.36 7.60 5.11
CA TYR A 26 -8.14 6.89 5.44
C TYR A 26 -7.93 5.74 4.44
N GLU A 27 -6.83 5.77 3.71
CA GLU A 27 -6.45 4.69 2.79
C GLU A 27 -5.21 3.97 3.30
N VAL A 28 -5.25 2.64 3.28
CA VAL A 28 -4.14 1.78 3.68
C VAL A 28 -3.83 0.84 2.52
N GLY A 29 -2.57 0.84 2.09
CA GLY A 29 -2.03 -0.12 1.14
C GLY A 29 -1.05 -1.06 1.82
N MET A 30 -1.17 -2.35 1.55
CA MET A 30 -0.23 -3.38 1.99
C MET A 30 0.29 -4.14 0.78
N GLU A 31 1.60 -4.32 0.72
CA GLU A 31 2.27 -5.11 -0.30
C GLU A 31 3.03 -6.24 0.40
N CYS A 32 2.83 -7.48 -0.04
CA CYS A 32 3.56 -8.63 0.44
C CYS A 32 4.15 -9.38 -0.75
N SER A 33 5.45 -9.66 -0.72
CA SER A 33 6.08 -10.53 -1.73
C SER A 33 6.90 -11.61 -1.05
N ARG A 34 6.63 -12.86 -1.45
CA ARG A 34 7.40 -14.03 -1.01
C ARG A 34 8.77 -14.09 -1.67
N GLU A 35 8.87 -13.67 -2.92
CA GLU A 35 10.11 -13.73 -3.72
C GLU A 35 11.21 -12.84 -3.11
N ILE A 36 10.85 -11.61 -2.75
CA ILE A 36 11.77 -10.66 -2.12
C ILE A 36 11.64 -10.61 -0.58
N SER A 37 10.85 -11.52 0.01
CA SER A 37 10.62 -11.66 1.45
C SER A 37 10.36 -10.33 2.17
N ILE A 38 9.44 -9.54 1.62
CA ILE A 38 9.12 -8.20 2.12
C ILE A 38 7.64 -8.07 2.45
N THR A 39 7.35 -7.31 3.50
CA THR A 39 6.06 -6.66 3.68
C THR A 39 6.25 -5.16 3.76
N ARG A 40 5.36 -4.43 3.10
CA ARG A 40 5.30 -2.98 3.12
C ARG A 40 3.90 -2.56 3.47
N ALA A 41 3.80 -1.54 4.30
CA ALA A 41 2.55 -0.86 4.57
C ALA A 41 2.74 0.64 4.36
N ALA A 42 1.76 1.27 3.73
CA ALA A 42 1.67 2.71 3.61
C ALA A 42 0.23 3.14 3.89
N TRP A 43 0.06 4.32 4.47
CA TRP A 43 -1.25 4.92 4.65
C TRP A 43 -1.25 6.39 4.29
N ILE A 44 -2.42 6.89 3.94
CA ILE A 44 -2.67 8.31 3.65
C ILE A 44 -4.01 8.71 4.25
N VAL A 45 -4.07 9.94 4.76
CA VAL A 45 -5.28 10.61 5.23
C VAL A 45 -5.58 11.73 4.25
N LEU A 46 -6.79 11.72 3.70
CA LEU A 46 -7.27 12.65 2.69
C LEU A 46 -8.48 13.40 3.24
N ASP A 47 -8.63 14.68 2.90
CA ASP A 47 -9.87 15.42 3.13
C ASP A 47 -10.97 15.04 2.12
N ASP A 48 -12.12 15.72 2.21
CA ASP A 48 -13.28 15.53 1.34
C ASP A 48 -13.09 16.01 -0.11
N LYS A 49 -11.92 16.59 -0.42
CA LYS A 49 -11.50 17.06 -1.74
C LYS A 49 -10.24 16.35 -2.23
N ASP A 50 -9.92 15.19 -1.64
CA ASP A 50 -8.71 14.41 -1.92
C ASP A 50 -7.40 15.14 -1.61
N GLY A 51 -7.44 16.19 -0.77
CA GLY A 51 -6.28 16.88 -0.24
C GLY A 51 -5.55 16.02 0.80
N VAL A 52 -4.24 15.88 0.66
CA VAL A 52 -3.43 15.06 1.58
C VAL A 52 -3.19 15.81 2.89
N LEU A 53 -3.76 15.30 3.97
CA LEU A 53 -3.56 15.84 5.32
C LEU A 53 -2.38 15.18 6.03
N GLN A 54 -2.22 13.86 5.85
CA GLN A 54 -1.14 13.10 6.46
C GLN A 54 -0.78 11.90 5.58
N HIS A 55 0.48 11.50 5.57
CA HIS A 55 0.93 10.25 4.97
C HIS A 55 1.91 9.53 5.89
N SER A 56 2.00 8.23 5.74
CA SER A 56 3.03 7.44 6.41
C SER A 56 4.37 7.55 5.67
N ARG A 57 5.48 7.42 6.40
CA ARG A 57 6.75 7.00 5.79
C ARG A 57 6.67 5.48 5.68
N ARG A 58 6.82 4.93 4.47
CA ARG A 58 6.74 3.49 4.19
C ARG A 58 7.48 2.68 5.26
N ALA A 59 6.77 1.80 5.96
CA ALA A 59 7.39 0.85 6.87
C ALA A 59 7.81 -0.40 6.07
N PHE A 60 9.10 -0.73 6.09
CA PHE A 60 9.66 -1.89 5.39
C PHE A 60 10.10 -2.93 6.42
N SER A 61 9.58 -4.16 6.34
CA SER A 61 10.16 -5.30 7.04
C SER A 61 10.72 -6.29 6.02
N LYS A 62 12.04 -6.49 6.02
CA LYS A 62 12.66 -7.67 5.41
C LYS A 62 12.49 -8.83 6.38
N PHE A 63 11.71 -9.84 6.03
CA PHE A 63 11.61 -11.05 6.84
C PHE A 63 12.80 -11.95 6.54
N GLY A 64 13.82 -11.92 7.42
CA GLY A 64 14.93 -12.87 7.37
C GLY A 64 14.54 -14.31 7.73
N SER A 65 13.31 -14.54 8.22
CA SER A 65 12.78 -15.88 8.51
C SER A 65 11.24 -15.87 8.60
N ARG A 66 10.60 -16.94 8.12
CA ARG A 66 9.13 -17.17 8.16
C ARG A 66 8.51 -17.06 9.56
N LEU A 67 9.33 -17.16 10.61
CA LEU A 67 8.89 -17.11 12.02
C LEU A 67 8.50 -15.71 12.51
N LYS A 68 9.04 -14.63 11.93
CA LYS A 68 8.72 -13.26 12.35
C LYS A 68 7.40 -12.71 11.80
N ALA A 69 6.76 -13.41 10.86
CA ALA A 69 5.49 -13.00 10.24
C ALA A 69 4.23 -13.49 10.97
N LYS A 70 4.38 -14.02 12.20
CA LYS A 70 3.27 -14.53 13.04
C LYS A 70 2.83 -13.58 14.17
N LEU A 71 3.27 -12.32 14.14
CA LEU A 71 2.84 -11.30 15.09
C LEU A 71 1.78 -10.40 14.47
#